data_AF-A0A7L9FFL3-F1
#
_entry.id   AF-A0A7L9FFL3-F1
#
_cell.length_a   1.000
_cell.length_b   1.000
_cell.length_c   1.000
_cell.angle_alpha   90.00
_cell.angle_beta   90.00
_cell.angle_gamma   90.00
#
_symmetry.space_group_name_H-M   'P 1'
#
loop_
_entity.id
_entity.type
_entity.pdbx_description
1 polymer ?
#
loop_
_entity_poly.entity_id
_entity_poly.type
_entity_poly.pdbx_seq_one_letter_code
_entity_poly.pdbx_strand_id
1 'polypeptide(L)'
;MLFTRIYIGTSGWDYEDWVGPFYERETNLFSQYVRVFSTAEVNSTFYTLPTGKFMEKLFRVAPSGFVFSLKMYRGVTHKKLLNPKAVEQELDLFFKSLEPVRGTGKLGAILIQLPPVDTKEIPWFRDFLELLPKGYRYAVEFRDRSWLNENTFKILTELNIAYTIVDEPLLPPDLVVTSDFAYVRWHGRGERPWYYYHYTPEELREWAPRIQRLAEQVKLVLGYFNNHFRGFAPHNALQMLAFLGMLDREKRQVLKRMDEYFSSVPGDKLLEAKKAVISGDVEGILRALAGEKRFARGLEISDRDVSVEVLGDSIVGRVKEYVIEVNMRDRRIYHNCEDWRKQLESKRFCKHMVKFFLKVPRDTALKVLDDIVSSIDEWGFEADTSGEGERANSPPT
;
A
#
# COMPACT_ATOMS: atom_id res chain seq x y z
N MET A 1 35.88 -8.47 -11.31
CA MET A 1 34.91 -7.70 -10.50
C MET A 1 33.67 -8.55 -10.35
N LEU A 2 33.24 -8.86 -9.12
CA LEU A 2 31.95 -9.50 -8.89
C LEU A 2 30.87 -8.47 -9.19
N PHE A 3 30.02 -8.73 -10.18
CA PHE A 3 28.88 -7.86 -10.49
C PHE A 3 27.85 -7.93 -9.36
N THR A 4 27.51 -6.78 -8.78
CA THR A 4 26.44 -6.67 -7.79
C THR A 4 25.09 -6.95 -8.42
N ARG A 5 24.29 -7.80 -7.77
CA ARG A 5 22.93 -8.09 -8.23
C ARG A 5 21.97 -7.05 -7.67
N ILE A 6 21.19 -6.41 -8.53
CA ILE A 6 20.18 -5.42 -8.14
C ILE A 6 18.81 -5.99 -8.52
N TYR A 7 17.92 -6.08 -7.54
CA TYR A 7 16.52 -6.45 -7.75
C TYR A 7 15.64 -5.30 -7.28
N ILE A 8 14.83 -4.77 -8.18
CA ILE A 8 13.84 -3.73 -7.88
C ILE A 8 12.47 -4.25 -8.32
N GLY A 9 11.51 -4.14 -7.41
CA GLY A 9 10.12 -4.50 -7.64
C GLY A 9 9.22 -3.75 -6.68
N THR A 10 8.08 -4.36 -6.34
CA THR A 10 7.08 -3.75 -5.48
C THR A 10 6.81 -4.57 -4.24
N SER A 11 6.27 -3.91 -3.22
CA SER A 11 5.66 -4.54 -2.06
C SER A 11 4.27 -5.03 -2.42
N GLY A 12 4.14 -6.34 -2.68
CA GLY A 12 2.94 -6.95 -3.24
C GLY A 12 2.82 -6.83 -4.75
N TRP A 13 1.89 -7.58 -5.34
CA TRP A 13 1.59 -7.57 -6.78
C TRP A 13 0.09 -7.72 -7.06
N ASP A 14 -0.74 -8.07 -6.08
CA ASP A 14 -2.13 -8.45 -6.29
C ASP A 14 -3.04 -7.26 -5.91
N TYR A 15 -3.15 -6.29 -6.82
CA TYR A 15 -3.89 -5.05 -6.64
C TYR A 15 -4.82 -4.78 -7.83
N GLU A 16 -6.12 -4.62 -7.58
CA GLU A 16 -7.13 -4.40 -8.63
C GLU A 16 -6.92 -3.08 -9.38
N ASP A 17 -6.51 -2.04 -8.67
CA ASP A 17 -6.27 -0.70 -9.23
C ASP A 17 -5.02 -0.62 -10.12
N TRP A 18 -4.26 -1.72 -10.22
CA TRP A 18 -3.17 -1.86 -11.19
C TRP A 18 -3.68 -2.33 -12.55
N VAL A 19 -4.92 -2.81 -12.67
CA VAL A 19 -5.54 -3.20 -13.94
C VAL A 19 -5.94 -1.98 -14.75
N GLY A 20 -5.38 -1.87 -15.95
CA GLY A 20 -5.38 -0.65 -16.76
C GLY A 20 -3.97 -0.07 -16.85
N PRO A 21 -3.45 0.60 -15.79
CA PRO A 21 -2.11 1.17 -15.82
C PRO A 21 -1.03 0.11 -16.03
N PHE A 22 -0.99 -0.93 -15.17
CA PHE A 22 0.08 -1.92 -15.17
C PHE A 22 -0.36 -3.28 -15.72
N TYR A 23 -1.49 -3.83 -15.28
CA TYR A 23 -2.03 -5.08 -15.80
C TYR A 23 -2.94 -4.84 -17.00
N GLU A 24 -2.89 -5.75 -17.97
CA GLU A 24 -3.76 -5.72 -19.14
C GLU A 24 -5.12 -6.38 -18.86
N ARG A 25 -5.16 -7.28 -17.87
CA ARG A 25 -6.34 -8.06 -17.49
C ARG A 25 -6.36 -8.32 -15.99
N GLU A 26 -7.56 -8.57 -15.46
CA GLU A 26 -7.81 -8.84 -14.04
C GLU A 26 -7.37 -10.26 -13.60
N THR A 27 -7.03 -11.14 -14.54
CA THR A 27 -6.66 -12.53 -14.26
C THR A 27 -5.17 -12.80 -14.40
N ASN A 28 -4.67 -13.80 -13.66
CA ASN A 28 -3.26 -14.21 -13.69
C ASN A 28 -2.30 -13.04 -13.41
N LEU A 29 -2.62 -12.18 -12.42
CA LEU A 29 -1.85 -10.98 -12.11
C LEU A 29 -0.37 -11.29 -11.84
N PHE A 30 -0.08 -12.36 -11.09
CA PHE A 30 1.29 -12.79 -10.85
C PHE A 30 2.04 -13.15 -12.15
N SER A 31 1.39 -13.85 -13.09
CA SER A 31 2.00 -14.18 -14.39
C SER A 31 2.29 -12.93 -15.23
N GLN A 32 1.48 -11.88 -15.10
CA GLN A 32 1.76 -10.59 -15.73
C GLN A 32 2.90 -9.85 -15.01
N TYR A 33 2.93 -9.90 -13.68
CA TYR A 33 3.96 -9.27 -12.85
C TYR A 33 5.37 -9.81 -13.13
N VAL A 34 5.53 -11.15 -13.17
CA VAL A 34 6.85 -11.78 -13.36
C VAL A 34 7.46 -11.60 -14.75
N ARG A 35 6.66 -11.13 -15.74
CA ARG A 35 7.18 -10.71 -17.04
C ARG A 35 7.97 -9.39 -16.92
N VAL A 36 7.59 -8.56 -15.96
CA VAL A 36 8.18 -7.23 -15.77
C VAL A 36 9.25 -7.25 -14.70
N PHE A 37 8.95 -7.79 -13.52
CA PHE A 37 9.85 -7.76 -12.37
C PHE A 37 10.41 -9.14 -12.05
N SER A 38 11.66 -9.17 -11.59
CA SER A 38 12.33 -10.38 -11.10
C SER A 38 12.28 -10.51 -9.57
N THR A 39 11.53 -9.65 -8.90
CA THR A 39 11.39 -9.70 -7.44
C THR A 39 10.06 -9.15 -6.95
N ALA A 40 9.61 -9.60 -5.78
CA ALA A 40 8.52 -8.99 -5.03
C ALA A 40 8.73 -9.16 -3.53
N GLU A 41 8.27 -8.19 -2.75
CA GLU A 41 8.14 -8.33 -1.30
C GLU A 41 6.74 -8.84 -0.95
N VAL A 42 6.67 -9.99 -0.29
CA VAL A 42 5.42 -10.65 0.11
C VAL A 42 4.95 -10.04 1.43
N ASN A 43 3.83 -9.33 1.38
CA ASN A 43 3.20 -8.72 2.54
C ASN A 43 2.17 -9.62 3.23
N SER A 44 1.58 -10.61 2.56
CA SER A 44 0.53 -11.47 3.16
C SER A 44 1.02 -12.22 4.41
N THR A 45 2.31 -12.58 4.47
CA THR A 45 2.96 -13.24 5.62
C THR A 45 3.02 -12.37 6.87
N PHE A 46 2.86 -11.04 6.72
CA PHE A 46 2.74 -10.12 7.85
C PHE A 46 1.43 -10.30 8.60
N TYR A 47 0.33 -10.55 7.90
CA TYR A 47 -1.01 -10.62 8.47
C TYR A 47 -1.37 -12.01 8.97
N THR A 48 -0.82 -13.05 8.35
CA THR A 48 -1.10 -14.44 8.69
C THR A 48 0.19 -15.25 8.62
N LEU A 49 0.40 -16.13 9.61
CA LEU A 49 1.51 -17.07 9.57
C LEU A 49 1.42 -17.93 8.30
N PRO A 50 2.48 -17.97 7.47
CA PRO A 50 2.48 -18.78 6.28
C PRO A 50 2.50 -20.28 6.60
N THR A 51 1.99 -21.07 5.66
CA THR A 51 2.11 -22.54 5.71
C THR A 51 3.17 -23.01 4.71
N GLY A 52 3.79 -24.16 4.97
CA GLY A 52 4.74 -24.76 4.03
C GLY A 52 4.15 -25.00 2.64
N LYS A 53 2.87 -25.42 2.55
CA LYS A 53 2.16 -25.59 1.28
C LYS A 53 1.98 -24.28 0.51
N PHE A 54 1.69 -23.19 1.22
CA PHE A 54 1.59 -21.86 0.59
C PHE A 54 2.95 -21.44 0.01
N MET A 55 4.03 -21.58 0.79
CA MET A 55 5.39 -21.24 0.36
C MET A 55 5.82 -22.06 -0.86
N GLU A 56 5.63 -23.39 -0.79
CA GLU A 56 5.95 -24.29 -1.89
C GLU A 56 5.20 -23.90 -3.17
N LYS A 57 3.89 -23.64 -3.08
CA LYS A 57 3.08 -23.22 -4.23
C LYS A 57 3.58 -21.90 -4.81
N LEU A 58 3.82 -20.89 -3.97
CA LEU A 58 4.27 -19.56 -4.38
C LEU A 58 5.63 -19.62 -5.09
N PHE A 59 6.59 -20.34 -4.50
CA PHE A 59 7.95 -20.42 -5.04
C PHE A 59 8.02 -21.30 -6.29
N ARG A 60 7.15 -22.31 -6.41
CA ARG A 60 7.05 -23.17 -7.59
C ARG A 60 6.57 -22.43 -8.83
N VAL A 61 5.61 -21.51 -8.69
CA VAL A 61 5.06 -20.75 -9.83
C VAL A 61 5.98 -19.62 -10.32
N ALA A 62 6.91 -19.16 -9.49
CA ALA A 62 7.85 -18.12 -9.89
C ALA A 62 8.92 -18.68 -10.85
N PRO A 63 9.35 -17.92 -11.87
CA PRO A 63 10.39 -18.37 -12.80
C PRO A 63 11.76 -18.52 -12.12
N SER A 64 12.70 -19.16 -12.81
CA SER A 64 14.10 -19.22 -12.35
C SER A 64 14.68 -17.81 -12.23
N GLY A 65 15.46 -17.55 -11.17
CA GLY A 65 16.02 -16.23 -10.89
C GLY A 65 15.06 -15.22 -10.26
N PHE A 66 13.79 -15.54 -10.08
CA PHE A 66 12.86 -14.67 -9.35
C PHE A 66 13.12 -14.74 -7.84
N VAL A 67 13.15 -13.60 -7.16
CA VAL A 67 13.48 -13.49 -5.73
C VAL A 67 12.30 -12.92 -4.94
N PHE A 68 11.86 -13.62 -3.90
CA PHE A 68 10.88 -13.11 -2.94
C PHE A 68 11.56 -12.63 -1.66
N SER A 69 11.28 -11.40 -1.25
CA SER A 69 11.44 -11.02 0.16
C SER A 69 10.16 -11.29 0.93
N LEU A 70 10.25 -11.65 2.21
CA LEU A 70 9.09 -11.97 3.03
C LEU A 70 9.02 -11.02 4.22
N LYS A 71 7.84 -10.47 4.50
CA LYS A 71 7.64 -9.69 5.72
C LYS A 71 7.36 -10.62 6.91
N MET A 72 8.10 -10.44 7.99
CA MET A 72 7.92 -11.22 9.22
C MET A 72 6.52 -11.00 9.80
N TYR A 73 5.93 -12.07 10.34
CA TYR A 73 4.59 -12.03 10.90
C TYR A 73 4.43 -10.96 12.00
N ARG A 74 3.37 -10.16 11.92
CA ARG A 74 3.12 -9.02 12.83
C ARG A 74 3.00 -9.42 14.30
N GLY A 75 2.68 -10.68 14.58
CA GLY A 75 2.71 -11.22 15.95
C GLY A 75 4.07 -11.07 16.60
N VAL A 76 5.15 -11.21 15.83
CA VAL A 76 6.53 -11.06 16.29
C VAL A 76 6.89 -9.58 16.44
N THR A 77 6.67 -8.78 15.40
CA THR A 77 7.18 -7.40 15.32
C THR A 77 6.30 -6.35 16.02
N HIS A 78 4.97 -6.48 15.96
CA HIS A 78 4.03 -5.45 16.46
C HIS A 78 3.33 -5.86 17.75
N LYS A 79 2.92 -7.12 17.89
CA LYS A 79 2.19 -7.57 19.09
C LYS A 79 3.11 -7.90 20.26
N LYS A 80 4.23 -8.58 19.97
CA LYS A 80 5.19 -9.05 20.99
C LYS A 80 6.47 -8.23 21.04
N LEU A 81 6.58 -7.20 20.20
CA LEU A 81 7.70 -6.25 20.13
C LEU A 81 9.07 -6.94 20.23
N LEU A 82 9.25 -8.01 19.44
CA LEU A 82 10.49 -8.80 19.38
C LEU A 82 10.91 -9.47 20.70
N ASN A 83 10.05 -9.59 21.71
CA ASN A 83 10.43 -10.20 22.99
C ASN A 83 10.82 -11.67 22.82
N PRO A 84 12.10 -12.05 23.02
CA PRO A 84 12.58 -13.42 22.79
C PRO A 84 11.80 -14.47 23.57
N LYS A 85 11.32 -14.13 24.76
CA LYS A 85 10.55 -15.04 25.63
C LYS A 85 9.11 -15.26 25.17
N ALA A 86 8.60 -14.41 24.28
CA ALA A 86 7.22 -14.46 23.84
C ALA A 86 7.07 -14.98 22.40
N VAL A 87 8.10 -14.89 21.56
CA VAL A 87 8.01 -15.09 20.11
C VAL A 87 8.41 -16.49 19.62
N GLU A 88 8.85 -17.37 20.52
CA GLU A 88 9.38 -18.70 20.17
C GLU A 88 8.43 -19.49 19.25
N GLN A 89 7.15 -19.58 19.60
CA GLN A 89 6.15 -20.31 18.83
C GLN A 89 5.95 -19.72 17.42
N GLU A 90 5.82 -18.39 17.29
CA GLU A 90 5.65 -17.75 15.98
C GLU A 90 6.89 -17.90 15.10
N LEU A 91 8.09 -17.81 15.68
CA LEU A 91 9.33 -18.03 14.94
C LEU A 91 9.42 -19.47 14.45
N ASP A 92 9.16 -20.44 15.32
CA ASP A 92 9.16 -21.87 14.95
C ASP A 92 8.19 -22.15 13.79
N LEU A 93 6.94 -21.67 13.89
CA LEU A 93 5.96 -21.82 12.82
C LEU A 93 6.37 -21.10 11.54
N PHE A 94 6.88 -19.87 11.64
CA PHE A 94 7.31 -19.09 10.49
C PHE A 94 8.47 -19.78 9.76
N PHE A 95 9.53 -20.21 10.46
CA PHE A 95 10.68 -20.84 9.83
C PHE A 95 10.39 -22.26 9.34
N LYS A 96 9.56 -23.05 10.05
CA LYS A 96 9.06 -24.35 9.53
C LYS A 96 8.32 -24.18 8.21
N SER A 97 7.61 -23.07 8.01
CA SER A 97 6.95 -22.79 6.73
C SER A 97 7.93 -22.55 5.57
N LEU A 98 9.17 -22.17 5.86
CA LEU A 98 10.20 -21.88 4.86
C LEU A 98 11.03 -23.10 4.46
N GLU A 99 11.03 -24.17 5.26
CA GLU A 99 11.80 -25.39 4.96
C GLU A 99 11.53 -25.96 3.54
N PRO A 100 10.28 -26.01 3.02
CA PRO A 100 10.03 -26.51 1.66
C PRO A 100 10.67 -25.67 0.54
N VAL A 101 10.99 -24.40 0.82
CA VAL A 101 11.57 -23.46 -0.14
C VAL A 101 13.02 -23.13 0.16
N ARG A 102 13.57 -23.74 1.22
CA ARG A 102 14.98 -23.62 1.60
C ARG A 102 15.85 -24.20 0.48
N GLY A 103 16.91 -23.48 0.11
CA GLY A 103 17.82 -23.91 -0.96
C GLY A 103 17.32 -23.68 -2.39
N THR A 104 16.09 -23.21 -2.61
CA THR A 104 15.58 -22.88 -3.96
C THR A 104 16.33 -21.71 -4.62
N GLY A 105 17.09 -20.93 -3.85
CA GLY A 105 17.76 -19.71 -4.30
C GLY A 105 16.81 -18.52 -4.55
N LYS A 106 15.50 -18.69 -4.33
CA LYS A 106 14.47 -17.68 -4.58
C LYS A 106 14.11 -16.85 -3.35
N LEU A 107 14.67 -17.13 -2.17
CA LEU A 107 14.45 -16.33 -0.97
C LEU A 107 15.48 -15.19 -0.90
N GLY A 108 14.99 -13.95 -0.93
CA GLY A 108 15.78 -12.72 -0.91
C GLY A 108 16.22 -12.36 0.50
N ALA A 109 15.32 -11.74 1.26
CA ALA A 109 15.50 -11.45 2.68
C ALA A 109 14.17 -11.53 3.45
N ILE A 110 14.27 -11.65 4.76
CA ILE A 110 13.14 -11.57 5.69
C ILE A 110 13.16 -10.16 6.30
N LEU A 111 12.12 -9.38 6.01
CA LEU A 111 11.94 -8.03 6.51
C LEU A 111 11.32 -8.06 7.92
N ILE A 112 12.01 -7.45 8.87
CA ILE A 112 11.61 -7.23 10.26
C ILE A 112 11.27 -5.74 10.40
N GLN A 113 10.05 -5.36 10.02
CA GLN A 113 9.59 -3.98 10.14
C GLN A 113 8.92 -3.77 11.50
N LEU A 114 9.46 -2.82 12.27
CA LEU A 114 8.94 -2.44 13.59
C LEU A 114 7.85 -1.38 13.48
N PRO A 115 6.88 -1.34 14.41
CA PRO A 115 6.01 -0.17 14.59
C PRO A 115 6.82 1.07 15.03
N PRO A 116 6.20 2.27 15.08
CA PRO A 116 6.85 3.48 15.60
C PRO A 116 6.98 3.39 17.13
N VAL A 117 7.95 2.60 17.60
CA VAL A 117 8.28 2.37 19.01
C VAL A 117 9.71 2.77 19.31
N ASP A 118 9.95 3.33 20.49
CA ASP A 118 11.27 3.79 20.92
C ASP A 118 12.18 2.61 21.29
N THR A 119 13.50 2.79 21.17
CA THR A 119 14.52 1.80 21.60
C THR A 119 14.31 1.23 23.01
N LYS A 120 13.81 2.03 23.96
CA LYS A 120 13.56 1.61 25.34
C LYS A 120 12.42 0.61 25.48
N GLU A 121 11.52 0.55 24.52
CA GLU A 121 10.41 -0.41 24.50
C GLU A 121 10.86 -1.82 24.08
N ILE A 122 12.04 -1.94 23.47
CA ILE A 122 12.64 -3.20 23.01
C ILE A 122 14.07 -3.33 23.57
N PRO A 123 14.26 -3.43 24.90
CA PRO A 123 15.59 -3.51 25.51
C PRO A 123 16.34 -4.81 25.16
N TRP A 124 15.63 -5.81 24.66
CA TRP A 124 16.12 -7.13 24.22
C TRP A 124 16.41 -7.19 22.71
N PHE A 125 16.55 -6.04 22.03
CA PHE A 125 16.70 -6.00 20.57
C PHE A 125 17.84 -6.88 20.06
N ARG A 126 19.03 -6.79 20.68
CA ARG A 126 20.18 -7.64 20.34
C ARG A 126 19.87 -9.12 20.53
N ASP A 127 19.32 -9.49 21.69
CA ASP A 127 18.99 -10.87 22.05
C ASP A 127 18.03 -11.50 21.03
N PHE A 128 17.04 -10.75 20.57
CA PHE A 128 16.13 -11.20 19.52
C PHE A 128 16.84 -11.47 18.20
N LEU A 129 17.73 -10.56 17.76
CA LEU A 129 18.46 -10.73 16.51
C LEU A 129 19.45 -11.91 16.58
N GLU A 130 20.05 -12.16 17.75
CA GLU A 130 20.92 -13.31 17.98
C GLU A 130 20.15 -14.64 17.99
N LEU A 131 18.88 -14.64 18.41
CA LEU A 131 17.98 -15.80 18.38
C LEU A 131 17.61 -16.24 16.95
N LEU A 132 17.69 -15.35 15.95
CA LEU A 132 17.27 -15.66 14.59
C LEU A 132 18.10 -16.79 13.96
N PRO A 133 17.45 -17.77 13.28
CA PRO A 133 18.14 -18.84 12.58
C PRO A 133 19.17 -18.33 11.55
N LYS A 134 20.35 -18.96 11.54
CA LYS A 134 21.38 -18.64 10.54
C LYS A 134 21.00 -19.19 9.16
N GLY A 135 21.61 -18.64 8.11
CA GLY A 135 21.39 -19.05 6.72
C GLY A 135 20.28 -18.27 5.99
N TYR A 136 19.67 -17.30 6.65
CA TYR A 136 18.75 -16.34 6.05
C TYR A 136 19.39 -14.94 6.03
N ARG A 137 18.94 -14.10 5.09
CA ARG A 137 19.20 -12.65 5.13
C ARG A 137 18.06 -11.96 5.87
N TYR A 138 18.41 -11.09 6.80
CA TYR A 138 17.43 -10.30 7.56
C TYR A 138 17.65 -8.82 7.29
N ALA A 139 16.55 -8.07 7.15
CA ALA A 139 16.57 -6.62 7.06
C ALA A 139 15.66 -6.04 8.14
N VAL A 140 16.12 -5.05 8.91
CA VAL A 140 15.34 -4.41 9.97
C VAL A 140 14.94 -3.01 9.52
N GLU A 141 13.64 -2.73 9.58
CA GLU A 141 13.08 -1.42 9.24
C GLU A 141 12.51 -0.75 10.48
N PHE A 142 13.08 0.41 10.79
CA PHE A 142 12.66 1.24 11.91
C PHE A 142 11.62 2.27 11.47
N ARG A 143 10.82 2.74 12.44
CA ARG A 143 9.79 3.78 12.27
C ARG A 143 9.90 4.90 13.29
N ASP A 144 10.93 4.85 14.11
CA ASP A 144 11.23 5.83 15.15
C ASP A 144 12.70 6.22 15.08
N ARG A 145 12.98 7.52 15.26
CA ARG A 145 14.32 8.09 15.08
C ARG A 145 15.31 7.63 16.15
N SER A 146 14.85 7.20 17.32
CA SER A 146 15.71 6.69 18.40
C SER A 146 16.61 5.55 17.93
N TRP A 147 16.16 4.76 16.94
CA TRP A 147 16.92 3.65 16.38
C TRP A 147 18.09 4.07 15.48
N LEU A 148 18.07 5.28 14.91
CA LEU A 148 19.11 5.78 14.00
C LEU A 148 20.32 6.31 14.79
N ASN A 149 21.04 5.39 15.44
CA ASN A 149 22.20 5.68 16.25
C ASN A 149 23.33 4.64 16.03
N GLU A 150 24.55 5.00 16.44
CA GLU A 150 25.74 4.17 16.24
C GLU A 150 25.65 2.77 16.88
N ASN A 151 25.05 2.66 18.06
CA ASN A 151 24.93 1.38 18.75
C ASN A 151 24.00 0.41 17.99
N THR A 152 22.86 0.90 17.49
CA THR A 152 21.96 0.11 16.64
C THR A 152 22.67 -0.37 15.38
N PHE A 153 23.33 0.54 14.63
CA PHE A 153 24.03 0.16 13.40
C PHE A 153 25.19 -0.79 13.65
N LYS A 154 25.88 -0.66 14.78
CA LYS A 154 26.93 -1.60 15.21
C LYS A 154 26.37 -3.00 15.44
N ILE A 155 25.26 -3.13 16.17
CA ILE A 155 24.59 -4.43 16.40
C ILE A 155 24.21 -5.08 15.06
N LEU A 156 23.59 -4.32 14.16
CA LEU A 156 23.21 -4.82 12.83
C LEU A 156 24.43 -5.29 12.03
N THR A 157 25.54 -4.52 12.08
CA THR A 157 26.81 -4.84 11.40
C THR A 157 27.45 -6.10 11.96
N GLU A 158 27.54 -6.25 13.29
CA GLU A 158 28.10 -7.44 13.95
C GLU A 158 27.33 -8.71 13.56
N LEU A 159 26.02 -8.61 13.33
CA LEU A 159 25.15 -9.73 13.02
C LEU A 159 24.91 -9.94 11.51
N ASN A 160 25.51 -9.12 10.65
CA ASN A 160 25.29 -9.08 9.20
C ASN A 160 23.79 -8.98 8.84
N ILE A 161 23.08 -8.06 9.49
CA ILE A 161 21.67 -7.77 9.27
C ILE A 161 21.56 -6.41 8.60
N ALA A 162 20.82 -6.32 7.49
CA ALA A 162 20.68 -5.05 6.77
C ALA A 162 19.80 -4.08 7.57
N TYR A 163 20.25 -2.84 7.69
CA TYR A 163 19.37 -1.71 7.92
C TYR A 163 18.53 -1.50 6.65
N THR A 164 17.22 -1.45 6.81
CA THR A 164 16.32 -1.08 5.72
C THR A 164 16.35 0.44 5.54
N ILE A 165 16.95 0.88 4.44
CA ILE A 165 16.98 2.26 4.01
C ILE A 165 15.58 2.63 3.51
N VAL A 166 14.97 3.65 4.09
CA VAL A 166 13.60 4.07 3.76
C VAL A 166 13.58 5.44 3.09
N ASP A 167 12.67 5.63 2.14
CA ASP A 167 12.24 6.96 1.70
C ASP A 167 10.82 7.18 2.21
N GLU A 168 10.69 7.98 3.26
CA GLU A 168 9.41 8.27 3.91
C GLU A 168 9.42 9.63 4.65
N PRO A 169 8.28 10.17 5.07
CA PRO A 169 8.22 11.49 5.70
C PRO A 169 8.83 11.58 7.11
N LEU A 170 8.89 10.48 7.87
CA LEU A 170 9.34 10.51 9.26
C LEU A 170 10.85 10.39 9.45
N LEU A 171 11.51 9.61 8.59
CA LEU A 171 12.90 9.23 8.77
C LEU A 171 13.71 9.65 7.55
N PRO A 172 14.95 10.14 7.75
CA PRO A 172 15.81 10.49 6.63
C PRO A 172 16.23 9.23 5.86
N PRO A 173 16.46 9.35 4.53
CA PRO A 173 16.94 8.24 3.71
C PRO A 173 18.46 8.01 3.87
N ASP A 174 18.89 7.68 5.09
CA ASP A 174 20.30 7.50 5.43
C ASP A 174 20.88 6.24 4.78
N LEU A 175 21.97 6.40 4.01
CA LEU A 175 22.59 5.31 3.24
C LEU A 175 23.62 4.53 4.08
N VAL A 176 23.20 3.96 5.20
CA VAL A 176 24.07 3.17 6.08
C VAL A 176 24.03 1.70 5.66
N VAL A 177 25.21 1.13 5.35
CA VAL A 177 25.36 -0.29 5.01
C VAL A 177 25.81 -1.07 6.25
N THR A 178 25.00 -2.03 6.69
CA THR A 178 25.25 -2.84 7.90
C THR A 178 25.32 -4.35 7.60
N SER A 179 25.38 -4.75 6.34
CA SER A 179 25.53 -6.15 5.96
C SER A 179 26.12 -6.29 4.55
N ASP A 180 26.32 -7.53 4.10
CA ASP A 180 26.80 -7.86 2.76
C ASP A 180 25.77 -7.63 1.63
N PHE A 181 24.59 -7.09 1.97
CA PHE A 181 23.52 -6.68 1.06
C PHE A 181 22.85 -5.39 1.52
N ALA A 182 22.17 -4.68 0.62
CA ALA A 182 21.36 -3.52 0.96
C ALA A 182 19.87 -3.81 0.75
N TYR A 183 19.02 -3.24 1.61
CA TYR A 183 17.57 -3.33 1.50
C TYR A 183 16.99 -1.91 1.48
N VAL A 184 16.21 -1.58 0.45
CA VAL A 184 15.66 -0.24 0.24
C VAL A 184 14.14 -0.33 0.09
N ARG A 185 13.41 0.57 0.74
CA ARG A 185 11.95 0.70 0.55
C ARG A 185 11.55 2.14 0.31
N TRP A 186 10.80 2.35 -0.77
CA TRP A 186 10.22 3.65 -1.11
C TRP A 186 8.76 3.68 -0.71
N HIS A 187 8.45 4.42 0.36
CA HIS A 187 7.07 4.55 0.84
C HIS A 187 6.36 5.70 0.16
N GLY A 188 7.07 6.75 -0.23
CA GLY A 188 6.48 8.00 -0.72
C GLY A 188 6.84 9.17 0.19
N ARG A 189 6.68 10.39 -0.33
CA ARG A 189 6.88 11.63 0.44
C ARG A 189 5.56 12.38 0.68
N GLY A 190 4.45 11.65 0.60
CA GLY A 190 3.10 12.20 0.78
C GLY A 190 2.76 12.46 2.24
N GLU A 191 1.58 13.04 2.47
CA GLU A 191 0.96 13.10 3.79
C GLU A 191 0.24 11.78 4.11
N ARG A 192 -0.43 11.66 5.26
CA ARG A 192 -1.09 10.39 5.60
C ARG A 192 -2.30 10.13 4.67
N PRO A 193 -2.38 8.97 4.01
CA PRO A 193 -1.44 7.85 4.06
C PRO A 193 -0.19 8.06 3.19
N TRP A 194 1.02 7.96 3.77
CA TRP A 194 2.29 8.35 3.10
C TRP A 194 2.56 7.62 1.78
N TYR A 195 1.90 6.49 1.57
CA TYR A 195 2.00 5.63 0.39
C TYR A 195 1.05 6.00 -0.77
N TYR A 196 0.13 6.95 -0.59
CA TYR A 196 -0.55 7.58 -1.73
C TYR A 196 0.36 8.64 -2.34
N TYR A 197 1.36 8.19 -3.08
CA TYR A 197 2.37 9.07 -3.61
C TYR A 197 2.87 8.57 -4.95
N HIS A 198 2.85 9.42 -5.97
CA HIS A 198 3.47 9.13 -7.25
C HIS A 198 4.77 9.92 -7.32
N TYR A 199 5.91 9.24 -7.20
CA TYR A 199 7.20 9.91 -7.28
C TYR A 199 7.36 10.58 -8.65
N THR A 200 7.86 11.80 -8.63
CA THR A 200 8.24 12.48 -9.87
C THR A 200 9.54 11.87 -10.44
N PRO A 201 9.76 11.98 -11.77
CA PRO A 201 11.03 11.59 -12.37
C PRO A 201 12.25 12.24 -11.70
N GLU A 202 12.13 13.50 -11.26
CA GLU A 202 13.18 14.26 -10.60
C GLU A 202 13.57 13.61 -9.26
N GLU A 203 12.60 13.27 -8.43
CA GLU A 203 12.83 12.62 -7.13
C GLU A 203 13.42 11.21 -7.28
N LEU A 204 12.98 10.47 -8.31
CA LEU A 204 13.56 9.16 -8.61
C LEU A 204 15.00 9.29 -9.13
N ARG A 205 15.33 10.33 -9.90
CA ARG A 205 16.72 10.55 -10.36
C ARG A 205 17.68 10.80 -9.20
N GLU A 206 17.22 11.36 -8.07
CA GLU A 206 18.03 11.49 -6.86
C GLU A 206 18.47 10.14 -6.28
N TRP A 207 17.68 9.09 -6.51
CA TRP A 207 17.90 7.75 -5.95
C TRP A 207 18.80 6.87 -6.81
N ALA A 208 18.82 7.04 -8.13
CA ALA A 208 19.69 6.27 -9.02
C ALA A 208 21.18 6.26 -8.60
N PRO A 209 21.84 7.41 -8.32
CA PRO A 209 23.22 7.41 -7.84
C PRO A 209 23.37 6.84 -6.42
N ARG A 210 22.30 6.86 -5.59
CA ARG A 210 22.32 6.21 -4.27
C ARG A 210 22.35 4.69 -4.41
N ILE A 211 21.51 4.14 -5.27
CA ILE A 211 21.48 2.71 -5.56
C ILE A 211 22.81 2.24 -6.17
N GLN A 212 23.41 3.02 -7.07
CA GLN A 212 24.73 2.73 -7.62
C GLN A 212 25.82 2.69 -6.52
N ARG A 213 25.85 3.70 -5.63
CA ARG A 213 26.78 3.71 -4.48
C ARG A 213 26.58 2.54 -3.52
N LEU A 214 25.33 2.12 -3.30
CA LEU A 214 25.07 0.90 -2.53
C LEU A 214 25.63 -0.31 -3.26
N ALA A 215 25.39 -0.41 -4.58
CA ALA A 215 25.84 -1.53 -5.38
C ALA A 215 27.38 -1.67 -5.45
N GLU A 216 28.13 -0.59 -5.25
CA GLU A 216 29.60 -0.63 -5.13
C GLU A 216 30.09 -1.25 -3.81
N GLN A 217 29.26 -1.21 -2.76
CA GLN A 217 29.62 -1.63 -1.40
C GLN A 217 29.16 -3.05 -1.05
N VAL A 218 28.10 -3.54 -1.69
CA VAL A 218 27.45 -4.80 -1.33
C VAL A 218 27.31 -5.74 -2.52
N LYS A 219 27.05 -7.03 -2.27
CA LYS A 219 26.91 -8.05 -3.33
C LYS A 219 25.49 -8.13 -3.91
N LEU A 220 24.52 -7.58 -3.18
CA LEU A 220 23.10 -7.66 -3.49
C LEU A 220 22.38 -6.40 -3.02
N VAL A 221 21.55 -5.81 -3.87
CA VAL A 221 20.60 -4.75 -3.51
C VAL A 221 19.19 -5.25 -3.76
N LEU A 222 18.33 -5.20 -2.75
CA LEU A 222 16.91 -5.50 -2.83
C LEU A 222 16.13 -4.20 -2.60
N GLY A 223 15.33 -3.77 -3.57
CA GLY A 223 14.57 -2.52 -3.52
C GLY A 223 13.09 -2.73 -3.80
N TYR A 224 12.21 -2.18 -2.95
CA TYR A 224 10.77 -2.35 -3.08
C TYR A 224 10.01 -1.03 -2.99
N PHE A 225 9.25 -0.71 -4.03
CA PHE A 225 8.29 0.39 -4.02
C PHE A 225 7.02 -0.05 -3.30
N ASN A 226 6.62 0.70 -2.26
CA ASN A 226 5.46 0.42 -1.40
C ASN A 226 4.37 1.50 -1.52
N ASN A 227 4.55 2.49 -2.40
CA ASN A 227 3.56 3.49 -2.79
C ASN A 227 2.52 2.90 -3.77
N HIS A 228 1.82 1.87 -3.33
CA HIS A 228 1.09 0.93 -4.19
C HIS A 228 -0.19 1.47 -4.85
N PHE A 229 -0.69 2.63 -4.45
CA PHE A 229 -1.97 3.13 -4.98
C PHE A 229 -1.91 3.39 -6.48
N ARG A 230 -3.00 3.08 -7.19
CA ARG A 230 -3.27 3.43 -8.60
C ARG A 230 -2.21 2.96 -9.61
N GLY A 231 -1.40 1.98 -9.24
CA GLY A 231 -0.28 1.52 -10.06
C GLY A 231 0.96 2.43 -10.02
N PHE A 232 1.08 3.31 -9.03
CA PHE A 232 2.27 4.17 -8.87
C PHE A 232 3.53 3.35 -8.57
N ALA A 233 3.46 2.39 -7.65
CA ALA A 233 4.62 1.53 -7.32
C ALA A 233 5.24 0.82 -8.54
N PRO A 234 4.49 0.07 -9.39
CA PRO A 234 5.08 -0.56 -10.56
C PRO A 234 5.56 0.47 -11.60
N HIS A 235 4.94 1.65 -11.68
CA HIS A 235 5.41 2.72 -12.57
C HIS A 235 6.77 3.25 -12.13
N ASN A 236 6.88 3.66 -10.87
CA ASN A 236 8.10 4.23 -10.30
C ASN A 236 9.22 3.18 -10.24
N ALA A 237 8.90 1.91 -9.99
CA ALA A 237 9.87 0.81 -10.08
C ALA A 237 10.44 0.65 -11.51
N LEU A 238 9.60 0.74 -12.54
CA LEU A 238 10.06 0.72 -13.94
C LEU A 238 10.89 1.96 -14.30
N GLN A 239 10.49 3.14 -13.85
CA GLN A 239 11.27 4.37 -14.05
C GLN A 239 12.63 4.28 -13.38
N MET A 240 12.71 3.74 -12.16
CA MET A 240 13.99 3.49 -11.48
C MET A 240 14.86 2.51 -12.27
N LEU A 241 14.30 1.40 -12.73
CA LEU A 241 15.02 0.47 -13.60
C LEU A 241 15.50 1.15 -14.90
N ALA A 242 14.74 2.12 -15.43
CA ALA A 242 15.16 2.95 -16.56
C ALA A 242 16.40 3.79 -16.23
N PHE A 243 16.39 4.50 -15.11
CA PHE A 243 17.52 5.32 -14.67
C PHE A 243 18.78 4.51 -14.37
N LEU A 244 18.61 3.24 -13.98
CA LEU A 244 19.72 2.31 -13.77
C LEU A 244 20.17 1.59 -15.05
N GLY A 245 19.53 1.85 -16.20
CA GLY A 245 19.87 1.19 -17.47
C GLY A 245 19.46 -0.30 -17.54
N MET A 246 18.50 -0.72 -16.71
CA MET A 246 18.11 -2.12 -16.49
C MET A 246 16.82 -2.53 -17.22
N LEU A 247 16.37 -1.75 -18.22
CA LEU A 247 15.20 -2.13 -19.02
C LEU A 247 15.57 -3.05 -20.18
N ASP A 248 14.84 -4.15 -20.29
CA ASP A 248 14.73 -4.94 -21.51
C ASP A 248 13.59 -4.40 -22.42
N ARG A 249 13.36 -5.07 -23.54
CA ARG A 249 12.31 -4.68 -24.50
C ARG A 249 10.92 -4.68 -23.88
N GLU A 250 10.62 -5.67 -23.04
CA GLU A 250 9.29 -5.85 -22.44
C GLU A 250 9.02 -4.77 -21.39
N LYS A 251 9.98 -4.53 -20.49
CA LYS A 251 9.91 -3.45 -19.49
C LYS A 251 9.75 -2.08 -20.15
N ARG A 252 10.45 -1.80 -21.26
CA ARG A 252 10.30 -0.53 -22.01
C ARG A 252 8.89 -0.37 -22.59
N GLN A 253 8.29 -1.44 -23.11
CA GLN A 253 6.93 -1.39 -23.65
C GLN A 253 5.91 -1.13 -22.55
N VAL A 254 6.05 -1.80 -21.40
CA VAL A 254 5.17 -1.58 -20.25
C VAL A 254 5.33 -0.16 -19.71
N LEU A 255 6.56 0.32 -19.51
CA LEU A 255 6.82 1.68 -19.05
C LEU A 255 6.19 2.72 -19.99
N LYS A 256 6.37 2.58 -21.31
CA LYS A 256 5.76 3.48 -22.29
C LYS A 256 4.22 3.52 -22.17
N ARG A 257 3.59 2.35 -22.05
CA ARG A 257 2.12 2.28 -21.86
C ARG A 257 1.69 2.95 -20.55
N MET A 258 2.46 2.78 -19.48
CA MET A 258 2.18 3.44 -18.20
C MET A 258 2.36 4.95 -18.29
N ASP A 259 3.43 5.44 -18.94
CA ASP A 259 3.64 6.87 -19.18
C ASP A 259 2.48 7.47 -19.99
N GLU A 260 2.03 6.79 -21.04
CA GLU A 260 0.85 7.19 -21.83
C GLU A 260 -0.43 7.18 -20.98
N TYR A 261 -0.64 6.16 -20.14
CA TYR A 261 -1.77 6.11 -19.22
C TYR A 261 -1.76 7.30 -18.25
N PHE A 262 -0.65 7.56 -17.57
CA PHE A 262 -0.57 8.66 -16.59
C PHE A 262 -0.52 10.05 -17.24
N SER A 263 -0.12 10.16 -18.52
CA SER A 263 -0.18 11.43 -19.27
C SER A 263 -1.56 11.70 -19.89
N SER A 264 -2.31 10.64 -20.23
CA SER A 264 -3.64 10.73 -20.85
C SER A 264 -4.78 10.79 -19.83
N VAL A 265 -4.53 10.35 -18.60
CA VAL A 265 -5.40 10.61 -17.45
C VAL A 265 -5.09 12.03 -16.99
N PRO A 266 -5.98 13.02 -17.17
CA PRO A 266 -5.72 14.35 -16.66
C PRO A 266 -5.49 14.30 -15.15
N GLY A 267 -4.52 15.09 -14.72
CA GLY A 267 -3.88 15.01 -13.40
C GLY A 267 -4.88 14.90 -12.25
N ASP A 268 -4.62 13.90 -11.41
CA ASP A 268 -5.26 13.58 -10.13
C ASP A 268 -6.75 13.95 -10.04
N LYS A 269 -7.65 12.97 -10.00
CA LYS A 269 -9.09 13.24 -9.81
C LYS A 269 -9.37 14.11 -8.58
N LEU A 270 -8.50 14.09 -7.57
CA LEU A 270 -8.56 15.02 -6.45
C LEU A 270 -8.22 16.47 -6.86
N LEU A 271 -7.25 16.68 -7.75
CA LEU A 271 -6.95 17.99 -8.35
C LEU A 271 -8.08 18.47 -9.27
N GLU A 272 -8.68 17.59 -10.06
CA GLU A 272 -9.89 17.91 -10.84
C GLU A 272 -11.07 18.25 -9.92
N ALA A 273 -11.28 17.48 -8.86
CA ALA A 273 -12.28 17.78 -7.84
C ALA A 273 -11.99 19.13 -7.16
N LYS A 274 -10.74 19.43 -6.81
CA LYS A 274 -10.31 20.74 -6.26
C LYS A 274 -10.58 21.89 -7.25
N LYS A 275 -10.33 21.71 -8.55
CA LYS A 275 -10.69 22.68 -9.58
C LYS A 275 -12.21 22.86 -9.69
N ALA A 276 -12.97 21.77 -9.65
CA ALA A 276 -14.42 21.79 -9.71
C ALA A 276 -15.04 22.47 -8.47
N VAL A 277 -14.48 22.26 -7.28
CA VAL A 277 -14.81 22.97 -6.04
C VAL A 277 -14.61 24.48 -6.23
N ILE A 278 -13.45 24.92 -6.73
CA ILE A 278 -13.17 26.34 -6.97
C ILE A 278 -14.21 26.97 -7.93
N SER A 279 -14.68 26.21 -8.92
CA SER A 279 -15.72 26.66 -9.85
C SER A 279 -17.17 26.49 -9.36
N GLY A 280 -17.38 25.87 -8.19
CA GLY A 280 -18.72 25.58 -7.67
C GLY A 280 -19.52 24.56 -8.52
N ASP A 281 -18.82 23.65 -9.21
CA ASP A 281 -19.39 22.63 -10.09
C ASP A 281 -19.58 21.31 -9.34
N VAL A 282 -20.79 21.10 -8.81
CA VAL A 282 -21.17 19.88 -8.09
C VAL A 282 -21.03 18.63 -8.97
N GLU A 283 -21.43 18.71 -10.24
CA GLU A 283 -21.35 17.54 -11.12
C GLU A 283 -19.90 17.17 -11.43
N GLY A 284 -19.03 18.17 -11.66
CA GLY A 284 -17.60 17.97 -11.82
C GLY A 284 -16.96 17.29 -10.61
N ILE A 285 -17.30 17.71 -9.38
CA ILE A 285 -16.81 17.07 -8.15
C ILE A 285 -17.29 15.61 -8.08
N LEU A 286 -18.57 15.35 -8.36
CA LEU A 286 -19.13 14.00 -8.31
C LEU A 286 -18.55 13.07 -9.38
N ARG A 287 -18.28 13.58 -10.60
CA ARG A 287 -17.56 12.83 -11.65
C ARG A 287 -16.16 12.45 -11.19
N ALA A 288 -15.46 13.36 -10.52
CA ALA A 288 -14.13 13.08 -10.00
C ALA A 288 -14.14 12.01 -8.89
N LEU A 289 -15.07 12.12 -7.92
CA LEU A 289 -15.17 11.17 -6.79
C LEU A 289 -15.72 9.79 -7.19
N ALA A 290 -16.65 9.72 -8.15
CA ALA A 290 -17.28 8.45 -8.57
C ALA A 290 -16.61 7.82 -9.79
N GLY A 291 -16.08 8.64 -10.70
CA GLY A 291 -15.70 8.29 -12.07
C GLY A 291 -16.89 8.27 -13.03
N GLU A 292 -16.63 8.55 -14.31
CA GLU A 292 -17.63 8.72 -15.38
C GLU A 292 -18.71 7.63 -15.43
N LYS A 293 -18.32 6.34 -15.40
CA LYS A 293 -19.29 5.23 -15.47
C LYS A 293 -20.27 5.23 -14.29
N ARG A 294 -19.81 5.53 -13.07
CA ARG A 294 -20.69 5.57 -11.88
C ARG A 294 -21.52 6.83 -11.84
N PHE A 295 -20.95 7.95 -12.29
CA PHE A 295 -21.66 9.21 -12.44
C PHE A 295 -22.85 9.07 -13.39
N ALA A 296 -22.63 8.56 -14.61
CA ALA A 296 -23.68 8.33 -15.60
C ALA A 296 -24.81 7.43 -15.05
N ARG A 297 -24.45 6.31 -14.40
CA ARG A 297 -25.42 5.41 -13.74
C ARG A 297 -26.15 6.06 -12.57
N GLY A 298 -25.58 7.10 -11.95
CA GLY A 298 -26.23 7.89 -10.91
C GLY A 298 -27.35 8.74 -11.49
N LEU A 299 -27.14 9.37 -12.65
CA LEU A 299 -28.14 10.18 -13.35
C LEU A 299 -29.37 9.37 -13.77
N GLU A 300 -29.19 8.08 -14.08
CA GLU A 300 -30.27 7.15 -14.44
C GLU A 300 -31.22 6.81 -13.28
N ILE A 301 -30.82 7.06 -12.03
CA ILE A 301 -31.69 6.78 -10.87
C ILE A 301 -32.81 7.83 -10.83
N SER A 302 -34.05 7.39 -10.66
CA SER A 302 -35.21 8.27 -10.60
C SER A 302 -35.17 9.19 -9.39
N ASP A 303 -35.56 10.45 -9.56
CA ASP A 303 -35.73 11.41 -8.46
C ASP A 303 -36.75 10.96 -7.41
N ARG A 304 -37.73 10.13 -7.81
CA ARG A 304 -38.77 9.61 -6.92
C ARG A 304 -38.24 8.57 -5.93
N ASP A 305 -37.10 7.96 -6.24
CA ASP A 305 -36.47 6.95 -5.41
C ASP A 305 -35.49 7.58 -4.41
N VAL A 306 -35.49 8.91 -4.26
CA VAL A 306 -34.50 9.61 -3.45
C VAL A 306 -35.19 10.49 -2.42
N SER A 307 -34.83 10.30 -1.15
CA SER A 307 -35.15 11.21 -0.07
C SER A 307 -33.86 11.77 0.53
N VAL A 308 -33.87 13.06 0.87
CA VAL A 308 -32.76 13.76 1.52
C VAL A 308 -33.33 14.68 2.58
N GLU A 309 -32.75 14.64 3.76
CA GLU A 309 -33.07 15.51 4.89
C GLU A 309 -31.77 16.04 5.50
N VAL A 310 -31.70 17.36 5.71
CA VAL A 310 -30.55 18.03 6.33
C VAL A 310 -30.89 18.33 7.78
N LEU A 311 -30.19 17.70 8.71
CA LEU A 311 -30.41 17.73 10.15
C LEU A 311 -29.18 18.30 10.87
N GLY A 312 -29.06 19.63 10.89
CA GLY A 312 -27.91 20.31 11.51
C GLY A 312 -26.59 19.91 10.83
N ASP A 313 -25.76 19.17 11.57
CA ASP A 313 -24.47 18.67 11.09
C ASP A 313 -24.55 17.34 10.33
N SER A 314 -25.75 16.79 10.14
CA SER A 314 -25.97 15.52 9.44
C SER A 314 -26.85 15.68 8.21
N ILE A 315 -26.58 14.89 7.17
CA ILE A 315 -27.45 14.74 6.01
C ILE A 315 -27.82 13.26 5.94
N VAL A 316 -29.11 12.97 6.05
CA VAL A 316 -29.61 11.60 6.01
C VAL A 316 -30.53 11.44 4.81
N GLY A 317 -30.60 10.24 4.27
CA GLY A 317 -31.53 9.98 3.19
C GLY A 317 -31.49 8.57 2.68
N ARG A 318 -32.28 8.34 1.64
CA ARG A 318 -32.37 7.06 0.95
C ARG A 318 -32.22 7.25 -0.53
N VAL A 319 -31.57 6.29 -1.16
CA VAL A 319 -31.56 6.13 -2.61
C VAL A 319 -32.00 4.70 -2.89
N LYS A 320 -33.22 4.55 -3.40
CA LYS A 320 -33.96 3.29 -3.46
C LYS A 320 -34.10 2.66 -2.06
N GLU A 321 -33.70 1.40 -1.91
CA GLU A 321 -33.69 0.68 -0.65
C GLU A 321 -32.51 1.04 0.28
N TYR A 322 -31.48 1.73 -0.24
CA TYR A 322 -30.24 1.97 0.50
C TYR A 322 -30.30 3.25 1.32
N VAL A 323 -29.70 3.19 2.51
CA VAL A 323 -29.58 4.31 3.45
C VAL A 323 -28.22 4.97 3.26
N ILE A 324 -28.21 6.30 3.31
CA ILE A 324 -27.01 7.14 3.29
C ILE A 324 -27.09 8.11 4.47
N GLU A 325 -26.02 8.18 5.25
CA GLU A 325 -25.85 9.14 6.33
C GLU A 325 -24.49 9.82 6.19
N VAL A 326 -24.49 11.15 6.18
CA VAL A 326 -23.29 11.98 6.09
C VAL A 326 -23.25 12.86 7.33
N ASN A 327 -22.34 12.58 8.24
CA ASN A 327 -22.12 13.36 9.45
C ASN A 327 -20.88 14.26 9.25
N MET A 328 -21.12 15.56 9.15
CA MET A 328 -20.08 16.57 8.93
C MET A 328 -19.24 16.83 10.18
N ARG A 329 -19.81 16.65 11.38
CA ARG A 329 -19.12 16.89 12.66
C ARG A 329 -18.04 15.85 12.94
N ASP A 330 -18.37 14.59 12.68
CA ASP A 330 -17.46 13.46 12.89
C ASP A 330 -16.72 13.07 11.60
N ARG A 331 -16.99 13.76 10.48
CA ARG A 331 -16.51 13.44 9.14
C ARG A 331 -16.72 11.97 8.78
N ARG A 332 -17.96 11.50 8.89
CA ARG A 332 -18.33 10.11 8.60
C ARG A 332 -19.38 10.02 7.50
N ILE A 333 -19.19 9.08 6.58
CA ILE A 333 -20.19 8.72 5.57
C ILE A 333 -20.51 7.24 5.74
N TYR A 334 -21.74 6.95 6.13
CA TYR A 334 -22.27 5.60 6.15
C TYR A 334 -23.15 5.37 4.92
N HIS A 335 -22.97 4.22 4.28
CA HIS A 335 -23.88 3.76 3.25
C HIS A 335 -23.86 2.23 3.14
N ASN A 336 -25.04 1.62 2.95
CA ASN A 336 -25.20 0.16 3.01
C ASN A 336 -25.27 -0.54 1.63
N CYS A 337 -24.86 0.10 0.53
CA CYS A 337 -24.84 -0.59 -0.78
C CYS A 337 -23.54 -1.37 -1.03
N GLU A 338 -23.62 -2.43 -1.83
CA GLU A 338 -22.48 -3.32 -2.10
C GLU A 338 -21.34 -2.62 -2.86
N ASP A 339 -21.65 -1.74 -3.83
CA ASP A 339 -20.63 -0.97 -4.57
C ASP A 339 -19.88 -0.04 -3.62
N TRP A 340 -20.57 0.62 -2.68
CA TRP A 340 -19.94 1.44 -1.66
C TRP A 340 -19.01 0.65 -0.74
N ARG A 341 -19.47 -0.51 -0.26
CA ARG A 341 -18.63 -1.41 0.56
C ARG A 341 -17.34 -1.81 -0.16
N LYS A 342 -17.39 -2.01 -1.48
CA LYS A 342 -16.21 -2.29 -2.31
C LYS A 342 -15.29 -1.09 -2.50
N GLN A 343 -15.77 0.14 -2.28
CA GLN A 343 -15.01 1.37 -2.51
C GLN A 343 -14.42 1.99 -1.23
N LEU A 344 -14.66 1.42 -0.04
CA LEU A 344 -14.24 2.00 1.25
C LEU A 344 -12.76 2.36 1.28
N GLU A 345 -11.87 1.43 0.89
CA GLU A 345 -10.42 1.68 0.89
C GLU A 345 -9.99 2.70 -0.18
N SER A 346 -10.67 2.69 -1.33
CA SER A 346 -10.39 3.62 -2.43
C SER A 346 -11.01 5.02 -2.24
N LYS A 347 -11.85 5.20 -1.22
CA LYS A 347 -12.64 6.42 -0.94
C LYS A 347 -13.37 6.97 -2.16
N ARG A 348 -13.93 6.07 -2.99
CA ARG A 348 -14.68 6.43 -4.20
C ARG A 348 -16.18 6.36 -3.97
N PHE A 349 -16.90 7.25 -4.65
CA PHE A 349 -18.36 7.27 -4.60
C PHE A 349 -18.98 6.19 -5.49
N CYS A 350 -20.03 5.54 -4.98
CA CYS A 350 -20.90 4.69 -5.78
C CYS A 350 -21.92 5.54 -6.57
N LYS A 351 -22.69 4.91 -7.47
CA LYS A 351 -23.77 5.61 -8.21
C LYS A 351 -24.86 6.21 -7.31
N HIS A 352 -25.13 5.61 -6.14
CA HIS A 352 -26.14 6.11 -5.21
C HIS A 352 -25.67 7.39 -4.51
N MET A 353 -24.39 7.48 -4.13
CA MET A 353 -23.80 8.71 -3.59
C MET A 353 -23.87 9.86 -4.58
N VAL A 354 -23.61 9.59 -5.86
CA VAL A 354 -23.81 10.59 -6.93
C VAL A 354 -25.24 11.10 -6.92
N LYS A 355 -26.22 10.19 -6.99
CA LYS A 355 -27.63 10.58 -7.02
C LYS A 355 -28.06 11.33 -5.77
N PHE A 356 -27.60 10.89 -4.61
CA PHE A 356 -27.87 11.51 -3.32
C PHE A 356 -27.41 12.97 -3.29
N PHE A 357 -26.14 13.23 -3.60
CA PHE A 357 -25.60 14.60 -3.57
C PHE A 357 -26.19 15.51 -4.66
N LEU A 358 -26.69 14.97 -5.77
CA LEU A 358 -27.48 15.74 -6.74
C LEU A 358 -28.86 16.18 -6.20
N LYS A 359 -29.36 15.54 -5.14
CA LYS A 359 -30.63 15.90 -4.47
C LYS A 359 -30.44 16.68 -3.17
N VAL A 360 -29.22 16.73 -2.64
CA VAL A 360 -28.86 17.64 -1.54
C VAL A 360 -28.93 19.08 -2.03
N PRO A 361 -29.47 20.04 -1.24
CA PRO A 361 -29.44 21.46 -1.60
C PRO A 361 -28.04 21.91 -2.00
N ARG A 362 -27.94 22.63 -3.13
CA ARG A 362 -26.65 22.92 -3.79
C ARG A 362 -25.58 23.47 -2.85
N ASP A 363 -25.92 24.46 -2.03
CA ASP A 363 -24.95 25.10 -1.12
C ASP A 363 -24.47 24.14 -0.04
N THR A 364 -25.37 23.31 0.48
CA THR A 364 -25.03 22.24 1.43
C THR A 364 -24.15 21.19 0.75
N ALA A 365 -24.50 20.76 -0.46
CA ALA A 365 -23.73 19.78 -1.22
C ALA A 365 -22.31 20.28 -1.49
N LEU A 366 -22.15 21.53 -1.94
CA LEU A 366 -20.83 22.15 -2.19
C LEU A 366 -20.00 22.22 -0.91
N LYS A 367 -20.58 22.67 0.21
CA LYS A 367 -19.87 22.74 1.49
C LYS A 367 -19.34 21.38 1.93
N VAL A 368 -20.17 20.34 1.83
CA VAL A 368 -19.80 18.98 2.24
C VAL A 368 -18.78 18.37 1.29
N LEU A 369 -19.01 18.50 -0.02
CA LEU A 369 -18.12 17.95 -1.03
C LEU A 369 -16.76 18.64 -1.04
N ASP A 370 -16.69 19.94 -0.76
CA ASP A 370 -15.43 20.65 -0.54
C ASP A 370 -14.66 20.08 0.65
N ASP A 371 -15.31 19.93 1.81
CA ASP A 371 -14.65 19.33 2.99
C ASP A 371 -14.20 17.89 2.74
N ILE A 372 -14.99 17.10 2.01
CA ILE A 372 -14.62 15.75 1.59
C ILE A 372 -13.41 15.77 0.65
N VAL A 373 -13.36 16.68 -0.33
CA VAL A 373 -12.24 16.75 -1.29
C VAL A 373 -10.98 17.31 -0.64
N SER A 374 -11.13 18.27 0.27
CA SER A 374 -10.02 18.95 0.94
C SER A 374 -9.42 18.11 2.07
N SER A 375 -10.22 17.27 2.74
CA SER A 375 -9.83 16.43 3.87
C SER A 375 -10.22 14.96 3.70
N ILE A 376 -10.19 14.42 2.48
CA ILE A 376 -10.72 13.07 2.16
C ILE A 376 -10.18 11.97 3.08
N ASP A 377 -8.93 12.12 3.53
CA ASP A 377 -8.25 11.18 4.41
C ASP A 377 -8.79 11.18 5.84
N GLU A 378 -9.32 12.32 6.30
CA GLU A 378 -9.96 12.49 7.60
C GLU A 378 -11.41 11.99 7.61
N TRP A 379 -12.01 11.79 6.43
CA TRP A 379 -13.35 11.24 6.32
C TRP A 379 -13.37 9.72 6.45
N GLY A 380 -14.16 9.22 7.40
CA GLY A 380 -14.45 7.80 7.60
C GLY A 380 -15.55 7.32 6.65
N PHE A 381 -15.24 6.35 5.79
CA PHE A 381 -16.22 5.69 4.92
C PHE A 381 -16.62 4.38 5.59
N GLU A 382 -17.91 4.24 5.93
CA GLU A 382 -18.46 3.14 6.71
C GLU A 382 -19.57 2.41 5.95
N ALA A 383 -19.71 1.11 6.19
CA ALA A 383 -20.79 0.27 5.67
C ALA A 383 -21.15 -0.81 6.71
N ASP A 384 -22.33 -1.41 6.61
CA ASP A 384 -22.71 -2.54 7.48
C ASP A 384 -21.70 -3.69 7.38
N THR A 385 -21.19 -4.11 8.53
CA THR A 385 -20.33 -5.30 8.69
C THR A 385 -21.11 -6.58 9.00
N SER A 386 -22.44 -6.53 9.10
CA SER A 386 -23.27 -7.68 9.47
C SER A 386 -24.08 -8.19 8.27
N GLY A 387 -23.61 -9.30 7.70
CA GLY A 387 -24.53 -10.24 7.07
C GLY A 387 -25.27 -11.01 8.15
N GLU A 388 -26.31 -10.45 8.75
CA GLU A 388 -27.29 -11.18 9.56
C GLU A 388 -28.56 -10.35 9.70
N GLY A 389 -29.62 -10.81 9.04
CA GLY A 389 -30.96 -10.30 9.28
C GLY A 389 -31.48 -10.88 10.58
N GLU A 390 -31.59 -10.08 11.63
CA GLU A 390 -32.50 -10.35 12.72
C GLU A 390 -33.39 -9.15 12.99
N ARG A 391 -34.68 -9.38 12.74
CA ARG A 391 -35.77 -8.57 13.28
C ARG A 391 -35.70 -8.64 14.80
N ALA A 392 -35.59 -7.50 15.46
CA ALA A 392 -36.03 -7.35 16.83
C ALA A 392 -37.09 -6.25 16.87
N ASN A 393 -38.33 -6.64 16.52
CA ASN A 393 -39.49 -6.04 17.15
C ASN A 393 -39.47 -6.52 18.62
N SER A 394 -39.32 -5.62 19.57
CA SER A 394 -40.04 -5.70 20.85
C SER A 394 -40.14 -4.30 21.48
N PRO A 395 -41.30 -3.94 22.07
CA PRO A 395 -41.62 -2.58 22.54
C PRO A 395 -41.01 -2.29 23.93
N PRO A 396 -41.08 -1.04 24.41
CA PRO A 396 -40.33 -0.61 25.58
C PRO A 396 -41.00 -1.07 26.88
N THR A 397 -40.20 -1.64 27.77
CA THR A 397 -40.31 -1.53 29.24
C THR A 397 -38.93 -1.67 29.86
#